data_AF-A0A3M1D6B0-F1
#
_entry.id   AF-A0A3M1D6B0-F1
#
_cell.length_a   1.000
_cell.length_b   1.000
_cell.length_c   1.000
_cell.angle_alpha   90.00
_cell.angle_beta   90.00
_cell.angle_gamma   90.00
#
_symmetry.space_group_name_H-M   'P 1'
#
loop_
_entity.id
_entity.type
_entity.pdbx_description
1 polymer ?
#
loop_
_entity_poly.entity_id
_entity_poly.type
_entity_poly.pdbx_seq_one_letter_code
_entity_poly.pdbx_strand_id
1 'polypeptide(L)'
;MSPADPASSSTVHLPPADQFTSGIAVYTLDPGTGALDGRFALAVYGSRVSAEPCVKLQGDPGVLAGTYSCRTMTPEGSCFAEGTLTLSPVGEEGVYAIEWVLHLTDESARRYPDWPKTMIYDAIGLASGDSMISVAWDNAKYRTPD
;
A
#
# COMPACT_ATOMS: atom_id res chain seq x y z
N MET A 1 48.41 13.81 16.46
CA MET A 1 47.02 13.51 16.88
C MET A 1 46.14 14.54 16.20
N SER A 2 45.51 14.18 15.08
CA SER A 2 44.52 15.06 14.43
C SER A 2 43.19 14.92 15.17
N PRO A 3 42.46 16.02 15.44
CA PRO A 3 41.14 15.92 16.04
C PRO A 3 40.16 15.30 15.04
N ALA A 4 39.28 14.43 15.54
CA ALA A 4 38.24 13.78 14.76
C ALA A 4 37.21 14.81 14.25
N ASP A 5 36.82 14.65 12.98
CA ASP A 5 35.77 15.42 12.32
C ASP A 5 34.43 15.31 13.07
N PRO A 6 33.65 16.41 13.17
CA PRO A 6 32.31 16.36 13.73
C PRO A 6 31.41 15.54 12.80
N ALA A 7 30.62 14.65 13.40
CA ALA A 7 29.65 13.80 12.73
C ALA A 7 28.88 14.58 11.65
N SER A 8 29.08 14.19 10.37
CA SER A 8 28.15 14.52 9.31
C SER A 8 26.78 13.99 9.72
N SER A 9 25.92 14.88 10.20
CA SER A 9 24.49 14.65 10.24
C SER A 9 24.03 14.59 8.79
N SER A 10 24.09 13.41 8.21
CA SER A 10 23.46 13.13 6.93
C SER A 10 21.96 13.28 7.15
N THR A 11 21.43 14.47 6.90
CA THR A 11 20.01 14.68 6.72
C THR A 11 19.65 13.79 5.54
N VAL A 12 18.95 12.69 5.81
CA VAL A 12 18.40 11.84 4.74
C VAL A 12 17.44 12.74 4.00
N HIS A 13 17.87 13.25 2.84
CA HIS A 13 17.01 13.98 1.94
C HIS A 13 16.07 12.94 1.35
N LEU A 14 14.94 12.73 2.03
CA LEU A 14 13.85 11.92 1.50
C LEU A 14 13.35 12.66 0.27
N PRO A 15 13.38 12.04 -0.92
CA PRO A 15 12.96 12.76 -2.10
C PRO A 15 11.44 12.93 -2.07
N PRO A 16 10.90 13.90 -2.82
CA PRO A 16 9.53 14.35 -2.66
C PRO A 16 8.51 13.22 -2.89
N ALA A 17 7.33 13.33 -2.26
CA ALA A 17 6.32 12.28 -2.20
C ALA A 17 5.91 11.73 -3.58
N ASP A 18 5.96 12.59 -4.60
CA ASP A 18 5.66 12.29 -5.99
C ASP A 18 6.65 11.33 -6.67
N GLN A 19 7.82 11.06 -6.06
CA GLN A 19 8.86 10.20 -6.64
C GLN A 19 8.83 8.74 -6.13
N PHE A 20 7.96 8.38 -5.18
CA PHE A 20 7.97 7.04 -4.55
C PHE A 20 6.61 6.34 -4.45
N THR A 21 5.62 6.81 -5.20
CA THR A 21 4.27 6.23 -5.13
C THR A 21 4.11 4.93 -5.88
N SER A 22 5.02 4.58 -6.78
CA SER A 22 4.87 3.38 -7.61
C SER A 22 5.18 2.12 -6.83
N GLY A 23 4.40 1.08 -7.08
CA GLY A 23 4.49 -0.17 -6.35
C GLY A 23 3.82 -1.33 -7.07
N ILE A 24 4.14 -2.51 -6.55
CA ILE A 24 3.47 -3.76 -6.90
C ILE A 24 3.03 -4.45 -5.61
N ALA A 25 1.83 -5.01 -5.63
CA ALA A 25 1.29 -5.84 -4.58
C ALA A 25 0.72 -7.14 -5.16
N VAL A 26 0.81 -8.21 -4.38
CA VAL A 26 0.14 -9.47 -4.64
C VAL A 26 -0.66 -9.82 -3.40
N TYR A 27 -1.94 -10.14 -3.57
CA TYR A 27 -2.83 -10.55 -2.49
C TYR A 27 -3.28 -11.98 -2.70
N THR A 28 -3.33 -12.74 -1.62
CA THR A 28 -3.94 -14.08 -1.58
C THR A 28 -5.17 -14.06 -0.68
N LEU A 29 -6.30 -14.50 -1.20
CA LEU A 29 -7.57 -14.63 -0.51
C LEU A 29 -7.62 -15.92 0.30
N ASP A 30 -7.99 -15.80 1.57
CA ASP A 30 -8.51 -16.92 2.35
C ASP A 30 -10.01 -17.06 2.04
N PRO A 31 -10.46 -18.12 1.34
CA PRO A 31 -11.85 -18.27 0.94
C PRO A 31 -12.79 -18.53 2.12
N GLY A 32 -12.27 -18.95 3.28
CA GLY A 32 -13.09 -19.20 4.47
C GLY A 32 -13.48 -17.92 5.19
N THR A 33 -12.58 -16.94 5.23
CA THR A 33 -12.77 -15.68 5.98
C THR A 33 -12.96 -14.45 5.09
N GLY A 34 -12.55 -14.54 3.83
CA GLY A 34 -12.42 -13.42 2.92
C GLY A 34 -11.21 -12.53 3.20
N ALA A 35 -10.35 -12.86 4.16
CA ALA A 35 -9.16 -12.06 4.44
C ALA A 35 -8.18 -12.11 3.26
N LEU A 36 -7.43 -11.01 3.06
CA LEU A 36 -6.32 -10.99 2.11
C LEU A 36 -4.99 -10.98 2.88
N ASP A 37 -4.07 -11.85 2.50
CA ASP A 37 -2.64 -11.70 2.83
C ASP A 37 -1.93 -11.00 1.67
N GLY A 38 -1.61 -9.72 1.86
CA GLY A 38 -0.92 -8.88 0.89
C GLY A 38 0.59 -8.88 1.09
N ARG A 39 1.32 -8.94 -0.01
CA ARG A 39 2.77 -8.68 -0.08
C ARG A 39 3.03 -7.62 -1.11
N PHE A 40 3.80 -6.60 -0.76
CA PHE A 40 4.05 -5.49 -1.66
C PHE A 40 5.48 -4.99 -1.58
N ALA A 41 5.94 -4.36 -2.66
CA ALA A 41 7.17 -3.60 -2.69
C ALA A 41 6.86 -2.17 -3.10
N LEU A 42 7.32 -1.22 -2.29
CA LEU A 42 7.24 0.21 -2.59
C LEU A 42 8.62 0.76 -2.90
N ALA A 43 8.66 1.73 -3.80
CA ALA A 43 9.88 2.49 -4.04
C ALA A 43 10.38 3.18 -2.75
N VAL A 44 9.50 3.72 -1.90
CA VAL A 44 9.88 4.37 -0.62
C VAL A 44 10.57 3.42 0.35
N TYR A 45 10.33 2.11 0.24
CA TYR A 45 10.98 1.09 1.06
C TYR A 45 12.29 0.56 0.46
N GLY A 46 12.81 1.22 -0.58
CA GLY A 46 14.02 0.77 -1.27
C GLY A 46 13.86 -0.62 -1.87
N SER A 47 12.68 -0.90 -2.43
CA SER A 47 12.32 -2.18 -3.04
C SER A 47 12.27 -3.37 -2.08
N ARG A 48 12.26 -3.13 -0.76
CA ARG A 48 12.02 -4.19 0.23
C ARG A 48 10.55 -4.61 0.23
N VAL A 49 10.33 -5.92 0.32
CA VAL A 49 9.00 -6.49 0.43
C VAL A 49 8.47 -6.31 1.85
N SER A 50 7.22 -5.88 1.96
CA SER A 50 6.48 -5.75 3.21
C SER A 50 5.15 -6.52 3.14
N ALA A 51 4.41 -6.49 4.24
CA ALA A 51 3.14 -7.17 4.39
C ALA A 51 1.98 -6.18 4.48
N GLU A 52 0.82 -6.64 4.02
CA GLU A 52 -0.45 -5.95 4.13
C GLU A 52 -1.59 -6.92 4.41
N PRO A 53 -1.83 -7.24 5.70
CA PRO A 53 -3.01 -7.99 6.06
C PRO A 53 -4.26 -7.13 5.86
N CYS A 54 -5.29 -7.73 5.28
CA CYS A 54 -6.61 -7.11 5.14
C CYS A 54 -7.73 -8.02 5.64
N VAL A 55 -8.77 -7.38 6.18
CA VAL A 55 -10.02 -8.04 6.59
C VAL A 55 -11.14 -7.57 5.68
N LYS A 56 -11.96 -8.50 5.20
CA LYS A 56 -13.10 -8.18 4.34
C LYS A 56 -14.21 -7.49 5.14
N LEU A 57 -14.67 -6.36 4.63
CA LEU A 57 -15.77 -5.58 5.21
C LEU A 57 -17.08 -5.84 4.43
N GLN A 58 -16.99 -6.00 3.12
CA GLN A 58 -18.15 -6.15 2.22
C GLN A 58 -17.86 -7.12 1.09
N GLY A 59 -18.88 -7.86 0.66
CA GLY A 59 -18.80 -8.90 -0.37
C GLY A 59 -18.66 -10.32 0.20
N ASP A 60 -18.70 -11.31 -0.69
CA ASP A 60 -18.69 -12.72 -0.28
C ASP A 60 -17.28 -13.21 0.07
N PRO A 61 -17.07 -13.98 1.17
CA PRO A 61 -15.74 -14.43 1.60
C PRO A 61 -14.92 -15.19 0.54
N GLY A 62 -15.59 -15.97 -0.32
CA GLY A 62 -14.93 -16.77 -1.36
C GLY A 62 -14.64 -16.03 -2.67
N VAL A 63 -14.92 -14.72 -2.76
CA VAL A 63 -14.82 -13.94 -3.99
C VAL A 63 -13.83 -12.80 -3.79
N LEU A 64 -12.97 -12.50 -4.77
CA LEU A 64 -12.02 -11.37 -4.64
C LEU A 64 -12.70 -9.99 -4.59
N ALA A 65 -13.83 -9.82 -5.27
CA ALA A 65 -14.57 -8.56 -5.26
C ALA A 65 -15.04 -8.16 -3.86
N GLY A 66 -14.92 -6.88 -3.51
CA GLY A 66 -15.38 -6.36 -2.23
C GLY A 66 -14.53 -5.22 -1.68
N THR A 67 -14.82 -4.84 -0.46
CA THR A 67 -14.10 -3.79 0.29
C THR A 67 -13.42 -4.40 1.49
N TYR A 68 -12.18 -3.99 1.73
CA TYR A 68 -11.32 -4.55 2.76
C TYR A 68 -10.74 -3.43 3.63
N SER A 69 -10.61 -3.69 4.93
CA SER A 69 -9.80 -2.87 5.83
C SER A 69 -8.39 -3.45 5.87
N CYS A 70 -7.40 -2.65 5.49
CA CYS A 70 -6.00 -3.08 5.36
C CYS A 70 -5.08 -2.30 6.29
N ARG A 71 -3.96 -2.94 6.68
CA ARG A 71 -2.87 -2.30 7.41
C ARG A 71 -1.58 -2.43 6.61
N THR A 72 -1.09 -1.33 6.08
CA THR A 72 0.16 -1.27 5.34
C THR A 72 1.32 -1.27 6.33
N MET A 73 2.14 -2.32 6.31
CA MET A 73 3.26 -2.45 7.24
C MET A 73 4.55 -1.87 6.65
N THR A 74 5.46 -1.41 7.50
CA THR A 74 6.86 -1.21 7.13
C THR A 74 7.58 -2.57 7.05
N PRO A 75 8.70 -2.66 6.32
CA PRO A 75 9.53 -3.87 6.33
C PRO A 75 10.03 -4.29 7.72
N GLU A 76 10.05 -3.36 8.68
CA GLU A 76 10.40 -3.59 10.09
C GLU A 76 9.23 -4.12 10.93
N GLY A 77 8.01 -4.15 10.38
CA GLY A 77 6.82 -4.67 11.05
C GLY A 77 6.03 -3.63 11.86
N SER A 78 6.32 -2.33 11.73
CA SER A 78 5.45 -1.27 12.26
C SER A 78 4.33 -0.90 11.28
N CYS A 79 3.22 -0.37 11.79
CA CYS A 79 2.11 0.07 10.92
C CYS A 79 2.44 1.44 10.31
N PHE A 80 2.55 1.49 8.98
CA PHE A 80 2.79 2.73 8.25
C PHE A 80 1.49 3.49 7.99
N ALA A 81 0.47 2.78 7.52
CA ALA A 81 -0.83 3.35 7.19
C ALA A 81 -1.95 2.31 7.40
N GLU A 82 -3.16 2.81 7.59
CA GLU A 82 -4.37 2.00 7.66
C GLU A 82 -5.41 2.59 6.70
N GLY A 83 -6.28 1.74 6.15
CA GLY A 83 -7.33 2.25 5.28
C GLY A 83 -8.07 1.17 4.54
N THR A 84 -8.68 1.54 3.42
CA THR A 84 -9.59 0.67 2.67
C THR A 84 -9.08 0.35 1.28
N LEU A 85 -9.11 -0.93 0.93
CA LEU A 85 -8.89 -1.43 -0.42
C LEU A 85 -10.22 -1.89 -1.00
N THR A 86 -10.58 -1.41 -2.18
CA THR A 86 -11.80 -1.78 -2.89
C THR A 86 -11.44 -2.48 -4.19
N LEU A 87 -11.91 -3.71 -4.38
CA LEU A 87 -11.72 -4.51 -5.59
C LEU A 87 -13.05 -4.62 -6.34
N SER A 88 -13.15 -3.96 -7.50
CA SER A 88 -14.35 -3.97 -8.35
C SER A 88 -14.06 -4.68 -9.67
N PRO A 89 -14.77 -5.76 -10.03
CA PRO A 89 -14.62 -6.40 -11.34
C PRO A 89 -14.91 -5.40 -12.47
N VAL A 90 -14.06 -5.36 -13.49
CA VAL A 90 -14.25 -4.50 -14.66
C VAL A 90 -13.84 -5.22 -15.94
N GLY A 91 -14.58 -5.00 -17.03
CA GLY A 91 -14.24 -5.59 -18.33
C GLY A 91 -14.40 -7.11 -18.34
N GLU A 92 -13.33 -7.82 -18.75
CA GLU A 92 -13.28 -9.28 -18.86
C GLU A 92 -13.03 -9.97 -17.51
N GLU A 93 -13.21 -11.28 -17.48
CA GLU A 93 -13.03 -12.10 -16.28
C GLU A 93 -11.62 -11.93 -15.68
N GLY A 94 -11.57 -11.73 -14.36
CA GLY A 94 -10.32 -11.61 -13.61
C GLY A 94 -9.68 -10.22 -13.61
N VAL A 95 -10.24 -9.22 -14.30
CA VAL A 95 -9.73 -7.84 -14.25
C VAL A 95 -10.50 -7.02 -13.22
N TYR A 96 -9.78 -6.26 -12.40
CA TYR A 96 -10.36 -5.44 -11.32
C TYR A 96 -9.88 -3.99 -11.40
N ALA A 97 -10.81 -3.06 -11.27
CA ALA A 97 -10.50 -1.70 -10.85
C ALA A 97 -10.30 -1.69 -9.34
N ILE A 98 -9.24 -1.01 -8.91
CA ILE A 98 -8.80 -0.99 -7.53
C ILE A 98 -8.72 0.45 -7.08
N GLU A 99 -9.43 0.76 -6.00
CA GLU A 99 -9.27 2.01 -5.26
C GLU A 99 -8.70 1.69 -3.90
N TRP A 100 -7.68 2.45 -3.50
CA TRP A 100 -6.99 2.23 -2.25
C TRP A 100 -6.81 3.54 -1.51
N VAL A 101 -7.54 3.68 -0.40
CA VAL A 101 -7.48 4.83 0.48
C VAL A 101 -6.61 4.47 1.66
N LEU A 102 -5.50 5.18 1.85
CA LEU A 102 -4.54 4.98 2.93
C LEU A 102 -4.47 6.23 3.80
N HIS A 103 -4.57 6.04 5.11
CA HIS A 103 -4.35 7.08 6.11
C HIS A 103 -3.05 6.79 6.84
N LEU A 104 -2.10 7.72 6.77
CA LEU A 104 -0.86 7.62 7.52
C LEU A 104 -1.17 7.55 9.02
N THR A 105 -0.47 6.67 9.73
CA THR A 105 -0.49 6.72 11.19
C THR A 105 0.13 8.04 11.67
N ASP A 106 -0.18 8.45 12.89
CA ASP A 106 0.41 9.67 13.47
C ASP A 106 1.95 9.62 13.49
N GLU A 107 2.53 8.43 13.68
CA GLU A 107 3.98 8.23 13.62
C GLU A 107 4.53 8.46 12.22
N SER A 108 3.91 7.85 11.21
CA SER A 108 4.27 8.05 9.81
C SER A 108 4.10 9.51 9.38
N ALA A 109 3.00 10.15 9.75
CA ALA A 109 2.76 11.56 9.43
C ALA A 109 3.80 12.50 10.07
N ARG A 110 4.32 12.17 11.27
CA ARG A 110 5.44 12.91 11.86
C ARG A 110 6.75 12.68 11.12
N ARG A 111 6.98 11.46 10.62
CA ARG A 111 8.19 11.09 9.87
C ARG A 111 8.20 11.69 8.46
N TYR A 112 7.02 11.86 7.86
CA TYR A 112 6.82 12.38 6.52
C TYR A 112 5.86 13.58 6.57
N PRO A 113 6.28 14.72 7.15
CA PRO A 113 5.40 15.86 7.41
C PRO A 113 4.88 16.55 6.13
N ASP A 114 5.60 16.40 5.02
CA ASP A 114 5.24 16.97 3.72
C ASP A 114 4.32 16.04 2.91
N TRP A 115 4.05 14.83 3.40
CA TRP A 115 3.14 13.90 2.75
C TRP A 115 1.70 14.19 3.15
N PRO A 116 0.72 14.00 2.25
CA PRO A 116 -0.67 14.11 2.63
C PRO A 116 -1.01 13.02 3.65
N LYS A 117 -1.79 13.37 4.68
CA LYS A 117 -2.24 12.40 5.68
C LYS A 117 -3.08 11.26 5.08
N THR A 118 -3.77 11.55 3.99
CA THR A 118 -4.57 10.59 3.24
C THR A 118 -4.04 10.51 1.82
N MET A 119 -3.82 9.30 1.35
CA MET A 119 -3.34 8.98 0.00
C MET A 119 -4.39 8.08 -0.66
N ILE A 120 -4.78 8.39 -1.88
CA ILE A 120 -5.76 7.61 -2.65
C ILE A 120 -5.07 7.13 -3.91
N TYR A 121 -5.09 5.82 -4.15
CA TYR A 121 -4.48 5.19 -5.32
C TYR A 121 -5.55 4.49 -6.16
N ASP A 122 -5.54 4.83 -7.45
CA ASP A 122 -6.27 4.12 -8.48
C ASP A 122 -5.31 3.13 -9.18
N ALA A 123 -5.70 1.86 -9.28
CA ALA A 123 -4.92 0.80 -9.90
C ALA A 123 -5.79 -0.17 -10.71
N ILE A 124 -5.13 -1.00 -11.52
CA ILE A 124 -5.74 -2.17 -12.16
C ILE A 124 -5.08 -3.42 -11.58
N GLY A 125 -5.90 -4.38 -11.19
CA GLY A 125 -5.47 -5.70 -10.76
C GLY A 125 -5.86 -6.78 -11.75
N LEU A 126 -5.03 -7.80 -11.84
CA LEU A 126 -5.30 -9.02 -12.60
C LEU A 126 -5.29 -10.22 -11.66
N ALA A 127 -6.41 -10.93 -11.62
CA ALA A 127 -6.56 -12.16 -10.86
C ALA A 127 -5.89 -13.33 -11.59
N SER A 128 -5.30 -14.22 -10.79
CA SER A 128 -4.77 -15.50 -11.25
C SER A 128 -5.54 -16.61 -10.55
N GLY A 129 -6.64 -17.04 -11.18
CA GLY A 129 -7.65 -17.90 -10.54
C GLY A 129 -8.49 -17.12 -9.53
N ASP A 130 -9.18 -17.86 -8.64
CA ASP A 130 -10.20 -17.27 -7.76
C ASP A 130 -9.64 -16.65 -6.47
N SER A 131 -8.37 -16.91 -6.15
CA SER A 131 -7.80 -16.62 -4.83
C SER A 131 -6.57 -15.73 -4.84
N MET A 132 -6.08 -15.28 -5.99
CA MET A 132 -4.89 -14.43 -6.06
C MET A 132 -5.09 -13.27 -7.01
N ILE A 133 -4.61 -12.09 -6.63
CA ILE A 133 -4.63 -10.90 -7.48
C ILE A 133 -3.28 -10.17 -7.41
N SER A 134 -2.76 -9.80 -8.57
CA SER A 134 -1.58 -8.93 -8.71
C SER A 134 -2.03 -7.54 -9.07
N VAL A 135 -1.47 -6.54 -8.40
CA VAL A 135 -1.83 -5.12 -8.52
C VAL A 135 -0.56 -4.33 -8.77
N ALA A 136 -0.56 -3.51 -9.81
CA ALA A 136 0.51 -2.56 -10.06
C ALA A 136 -0.09 -1.16 -10.13
N TRP A 137 0.60 -0.18 -9.56
CA TRP A 137 0.21 1.22 -9.65
C TRP A 137 1.44 2.09 -9.84
N ASP A 138 1.23 3.15 -10.61
CA ASP A 138 2.27 4.10 -11.02
C ASP A 138 1.74 5.53 -10.95
N ASN A 139 0.96 5.83 -9.90
CA ASN A 139 0.25 7.10 -9.81
C ASN A 139 0.75 7.93 -8.62
N ALA A 140 1.37 9.06 -8.94
CA ALA A 140 1.60 10.20 -8.02
C ALA A 140 0.31 11.01 -7.77
N LYS A 141 -0.86 10.50 -8.17
CA LYS A 141 -2.14 11.19 -8.03
C LYS A 141 -2.71 10.97 -6.64
N TYR A 142 -2.11 11.62 -5.64
CA TYR A 142 -2.79 11.86 -4.38
C TYR A 142 -4.01 12.74 -4.67
N ARG A 143 -5.21 12.18 -4.55
CA ARG A 143 -6.40 13.02 -4.35
C ARG A 143 -6.51 13.26 -2.85
N THR A 144 -6.50 14.52 -2.43
CA THR A 144 -7.01 14.85 -1.10
C THR A 144 -8.51 14.64 -1.11
N PRO A 145 -9.12 14.10 -0.03
CA PRO A 145 -10.57 14.09 0.10
C PRO A 145 -11.10 15.52 -0.10
N ASP A 146 -12.17 15.67 -0.88
CA ASP A 146 -12.88 16.94 -1.08
C ASP A 146 -13.41 17.53 0.25
#